data_AF-A0A9D1MHW0-F1
#
_entry.id   AF-A0A9D1MHW0-F1
#
_cell.length_a   1.000
_cell.length_b   1.000
_cell.length_c   1.000
_cell.angle_alpha   90.00
_cell.angle_beta   90.00
_cell.angle_gamma   90.00
#
_symmetry.space_group_name_H-M   'P 1'
#
loop_
_entity.id
_entity.type
_entity.pdbx_description
1 polymer ?
#
loop_
_entity_poly.entity_id
_entity_poly.type
_entity_poly.pdbx_seq_one_letter_code
_entity_poly.pdbx_strand_id
1 'polypeptide(L)'
;MKADAKKRRIIIVIAAIAAVAVVTGAVLLGIWLGTRADVLALTGMQTYYPPSESYVTVDRGFDYYLGHPDLVYFKGKLITAYPLGHGKGQIAMKTSSDLGKTWDPIDETELPESFKYSQETPTLYKLEFTDGTEKVLLVSGCPSWSDDDEYYANGFNFSLSDDGVNYTEFQNAYGVEWANSMPDRGDPLYDSYPEDELPNFDESGKVLPYDVIVAMSSLTRLRDENGNYIDKWMGTFHDYDFYNYVSYLTFDDNGLPQWSAPKKFLSAQREVEAAADLCELEVYRAPEGELILLGRSNSRTMNSLISVSYDEGRTWSALKELPYCLTGDRHKAEYDPISGKMLVSFRLCLPKVKPHALSRYTETGGYWVAWCGTPSDLLDYATDPTKDKSAPFGDKLLVLGKTNDGLSDCGYAGLQIIDGTAVSVSYGKFDSNAKYPYIIAVNIDMAAL
;
A
#
# COMPACT_ATOMS: atom_id res chain seq x y z
N MET A 1 -35.31 -47.05 43.71
CA MET A 1 -35.87 -47.14 42.34
C MET A 1 -36.04 -45.79 41.62
N LYS A 2 -36.74 -44.79 42.17
CA LYS A 2 -36.96 -43.50 41.46
C LYS A 2 -35.69 -42.67 41.18
N ALA A 3 -34.73 -42.65 42.10
CA ALA A 3 -33.46 -41.93 41.92
C ALA A 3 -32.58 -42.52 40.79
N ASP A 4 -32.62 -43.85 40.64
CA ASP A 4 -31.82 -44.59 39.66
C ASP A 4 -32.37 -44.43 38.23
N ALA A 5 -33.70 -44.35 38.09
CA ALA A 5 -34.36 -44.03 36.83
C ALA A 5 -34.07 -42.58 36.36
N LYS A 6 -34.01 -41.61 37.29
CA LYS A 6 -33.62 -40.22 36.98
C LYS A 6 -32.16 -40.14 36.50
N LYS A 7 -31.25 -40.85 37.18
CA LYS A 7 -29.83 -40.91 36.79
C LYS A 7 -29.63 -41.55 35.40
N ARG A 8 -30.32 -42.66 35.11
CA ARG A 8 -30.31 -43.27 33.76
C ARG A 8 -30.85 -42.34 32.67
N ARG A 9 -31.96 -41.63 32.92
CA ARG A 9 -32.48 -40.63 31.97
C ARG A 9 -31.49 -39.52 31.69
N ILE A 10 -30.82 -39.00 32.71
CA ILE A 10 -29.79 -37.96 32.56
C ILE A 10 -28.62 -38.49 31.70
N ILE A 11 -28.14 -39.70 31.95
CA ILE A 11 -27.06 -40.31 31.17
C ILE A 11 -27.46 -40.48 29.69
N ILE A 12 -28.68 -40.96 29.41
CA ILE A 12 -29.18 -41.11 28.04
C ILE A 12 -29.27 -39.75 27.34
N VAL A 13 -29.76 -38.71 28.02
CA VAL A 13 -29.83 -37.35 27.46
C VAL A 13 -28.43 -36.82 27.17
N ILE A 14 -27.47 -36.99 28.08
CA ILE A 14 -26.07 -36.58 27.87
C ILE A 14 -25.46 -37.33 26.67
N ALA A 15 -25.66 -38.64 26.58
CA ALA A 15 -25.15 -39.44 25.47
C ALA A 15 -25.77 -39.02 24.13
N ALA A 16 -27.07 -38.71 24.10
CA ALA A 16 -27.75 -38.20 22.91
C ALA A 16 -27.21 -36.82 22.50
N ILE A 17 -27.00 -35.90 23.45
CA ILE A 17 -26.40 -34.59 23.20
C ILE A 17 -24.98 -34.75 22.64
N ALA A 18 -24.16 -35.61 23.24
CA ALA A 18 -22.81 -35.88 22.78
C ALA A 18 -22.79 -36.47 21.36
N ALA A 19 -23.68 -37.42 21.05
CA ALA A 19 -23.81 -37.99 19.71
C ALA A 19 -24.21 -36.94 18.67
N VAL A 20 -25.18 -36.08 18.99
CA VAL A 20 -25.58 -34.97 18.12
C VAL A 20 -24.43 -33.98 17.91
N ALA A 21 -23.68 -33.65 18.96
CA ALA A 21 -22.51 -32.77 18.85
C ALA A 21 -21.42 -33.37 17.95
N VAL A 22 -21.13 -34.68 18.07
CA VAL A 22 -20.15 -35.36 17.21
C VAL A 22 -20.59 -35.37 15.75
N VAL A 23 -21.86 -35.73 15.48
CA VAL A 23 -22.40 -35.74 14.11
C VAL A 23 -22.39 -34.33 13.51
N THR A 24 -22.81 -33.33 14.28
CA THR A 24 -22.81 -31.93 13.85
C THR A 24 -21.38 -31.45 13.56
N GLY A 25 -20.42 -31.76 14.44
CA GLY A 25 -19.01 -31.43 14.24
C GLY A 25 -18.43 -32.07 12.98
N ALA A 26 -18.73 -33.35 12.72
CA ALA A 26 -18.29 -34.03 11.51
C ALA A 26 -18.88 -33.43 10.23
N VAL A 27 -20.17 -33.06 10.24
CA VAL A 27 -20.82 -32.38 9.11
C VAL A 27 -20.20 -31.00 8.86
N LEU A 28 -20.01 -30.19 9.91
CA LEU A 28 -19.40 -28.87 9.78
C LEU A 28 -17.96 -28.95 9.29
N LEU A 29 -17.17 -29.92 9.78
CA LEU A 29 -15.82 -30.17 9.31
C LEU A 29 -15.81 -30.60 7.84
N GLY A 30 -16.73 -31.46 7.42
CA GLY A 30 -16.89 -31.87 6.03
C GLY A 30 -17.24 -30.69 5.12
N ILE A 31 -18.15 -29.81 5.54
CA ILE A 31 -18.48 -28.57 4.82
C ILE A 31 -17.26 -27.64 4.76
N TRP A 32 -16.55 -27.46 5.88
CA TRP A 32 -15.35 -26.64 5.96
C TRP A 32 -14.27 -27.12 4.98
N LEU A 33 -13.93 -28.42 5.02
CA LEU A 33 -12.94 -29.03 4.11
C LEU A 33 -13.39 -28.95 2.65
N GLY A 34 -14.65 -29.26 2.36
CA GLY A 34 -15.18 -29.33 0.99
C GLY A 34 -15.45 -27.98 0.34
N THR A 35 -15.51 -26.89 1.11
CA THR A 35 -15.76 -25.52 0.60
C THR A 35 -14.56 -24.60 0.76
N ARG A 36 -13.42 -25.12 1.19
CA ARG A 36 -12.22 -24.32 1.40
C ARG A 36 -11.71 -23.75 0.08
N ALA A 37 -11.57 -22.43 0.01
CA ALA A 37 -10.99 -21.77 -1.15
C ALA A 37 -9.46 -21.81 -1.08
N ASP A 38 -8.83 -22.33 -2.13
CA ASP A 38 -7.42 -22.05 -2.39
C ASP A 38 -7.32 -20.76 -3.19
N VAL A 39 -6.94 -19.68 -2.48
CA VAL A 39 -6.89 -18.34 -3.05
C VAL A 39 -5.97 -18.27 -4.26
N LEU A 40 -4.84 -18.97 -4.21
CA LEU A 40 -3.85 -18.95 -5.29
C LEU A 40 -4.40 -19.61 -6.55
N ALA A 41 -5.18 -20.69 -6.41
CA ALA A 41 -5.82 -21.36 -7.55
C ALA A 41 -6.83 -20.44 -8.27
N LEU A 42 -7.50 -19.54 -7.55
CA LEU A 42 -8.45 -18.59 -8.12
C LEU A 42 -7.76 -17.52 -8.98
N THR A 43 -6.47 -17.26 -8.76
CA THR A 43 -5.72 -16.30 -9.58
C THR A 43 -5.52 -16.77 -11.01
N GLY A 44 -5.61 -18.08 -11.27
CA GLY A 44 -5.33 -18.65 -12.59
C GLY A 44 -3.86 -18.58 -13.02
N MET A 45 -2.95 -18.12 -12.15
CA MET A 45 -1.54 -17.94 -12.46
C MET A 45 -0.70 -19.17 -12.10
N GLN A 46 0.36 -19.39 -12.86
CA GLN A 46 1.45 -20.25 -12.40
C GLN A 46 2.12 -19.59 -11.20
N THR A 47 2.20 -20.31 -10.08
CA THR A 47 2.88 -19.81 -8.88
C THR A 47 4.37 -20.09 -8.92
N TYR A 48 5.16 -19.12 -8.45
CA TYR A 48 6.59 -19.25 -8.21
C TYR A 48 6.87 -19.01 -6.72
N TYR A 49 7.72 -19.84 -6.13
CA TYR A 49 8.16 -19.69 -4.75
C TYR A 49 9.66 -19.43 -4.78
N PRO A 50 10.13 -18.25 -4.34
CA PRO A 50 11.56 -18.02 -4.15
C PRO A 50 12.15 -19.11 -3.23
N PRO A 51 13.39 -19.55 -3.49
CA PRO A 51 14.03 -20.56 -2.65
C PRO A 51 14.33 -20.00 -1.25
N SER A 52 14.52 -20.88 -0.26
CA SER A 52 14.62 -20.48 1.16
C SER A 52 15.73 -19.47 1.48
N GLU A 53 16.81 -19.49 0.72
CA GLU A 53 17.95 -18.60 0.82
C GLU A 53 17.67 -17.16 0.35
N SER A 54 16.54 -16.94 -0.34
CA SER A 54 16.08 -15.61 -0.74
C SER A 54 15.53 -14.78 0.41
N TYR A 55 15.26 -15.38 1.57
CA TYR A 55 14.54 -14.74 2.67
C TYR A 55 15.49 -14.28 3.77
N VAL A 56 15.38 -13.01 4.15
CA VAL A 56 16.20 -12.39 5.19
C VAL A 56 15.31 -11.68 6.19
N THR A 57 15.55 -11.85 7.50
CA THR A 57 14.87 -11.03 8.51
C THR A 57 15.52 -9.65 8.53
N VAL A 58 14.74 -8.61 8.23
CA VAL A 58 15.18 -7.22 8.28
C VAL A 58 15.10 -6.71 9.70
N ASP A 59 13.94 -6.90 10.33
CA ASP A 59 13.74 -6.50 11.71
C ASP A 59 12.68 -7.34 12.42
N ARG A 60 12.88 -7.56 13.72
CA ARG A 60 11.97 -8.36 14.54
C ARG A 60 12.03 -7.93 16.00
N GLY A 61 10.92 -7.37 16.48
CA GLY A 61 10.67 -7.16 17.90
C GLY A 61 10.24 -8.45 18.60
N PHE A 62 10.55 -8.57 19.90
CA PHE A 62 10.06 -9.67 20.74
C PHE A 62 8.63 -9.45 21.22
N ASP A 63 8.25 -8.20 21.50
CA ASP A 63 6.97 -7.88 22.16
C ASP A 63 6.22 -6.67 21.56
N TYR A 64 6.53 -6.29 20.33
CA TYR A 64 5.88 -5.18 19.64
C TYR A 64 5.69 -5.46 18.15
N TYR A 65 4.80 -4.68 17.54
CA TYR A 65 4.42 -4.76 16.13
C TYR A 65 5.42 -3.99 15.27
N LEU A 66 5.89 -4.62 14.18
CA LEU A 66 6.59 -3.94 13.10
C LEU A 66 5.89 -4.23 11.77
N GLY A 67 5.59 -3.19 11.01
CA GLY A 67 4.99 -3.34 9.69
C GLY A 67 5.05 -2.08 8.85
N HIS A 68 4.36 -2.11 7.70
CA HIS A 68 4.32 -1.01 6.74
C HIS A 68 5.69 -0.45 6.32
N PRO A 69 6.68 -1.29 5.95
CA PRO A 69 7.93 -0.79 5.41
C PRO A 69 7.74 -0.25 3.99
N ASP A 70 8.51 0.78 3.65
CA ASP A 70 8.81 1.17 2.28
C ASP A 70 10.32 1.01 1.99
N LEU A 71 10.71 1.11 0.72
CA LEU A 71 12.06 0.82 0.25
C LEU A 71 12.47 1.73 -0.91
N VAL A 72 13.69 2.25 -0.84
CA VAL A 72 14.33 2.94 -1.96
C VAL A 72 15.76 2.44 -2.13
N TYR A 73 16.25 2.41 -3.38
CA TYR A 73 17.67 2.25 -3.67
C TYR A 73 18.30 3.61 -3.97
N PHE A 74 19.33 3.97 -3.21
CA PHE A 74 19.99 5.26 -3.32
C PHE A 74 21.51 5.14 -3.12
N LYS A 75 22.29 5.68 -4.04
CA LYS A 75 23.77 5.75 -3.97
C LYS A 75 24.44 4.44 -3.52
N GLY A 76 24.02 3.32 -4.10
CA GLY A 76 24.63 2.01 -3.83
C GLY A 76 24.01 1.24 -2.66
N LYS A 77 23.02 1.80 -1.97
CA LYS A 77 22.40 1.20 -0.78
C LYS A 77 20.89 1.10 -0.93
N LEU A 78 20.34 0.03 -0.39
CA LEU A 78 18.92 -0.04 -0.07
C LEU A 78 18.67 0.65 1.26
N ILE A 79 17.59 1.40 1.37
CA ILE A 79 17.15 2.10 2.57
C ILE A 79 15.68 1.75 2.79
N THR A 80 15.38 1.19 3.95
CA THR A 80 14.00 0.92 4.37
C THR A 80 13.63 1.77 5.56
N ALA A 81 12.39 2.27 5.58
CA ALA A 81 11.80 3.00 6.68
C ALA A 81 10.45 2.38 7.06
N TYR A 82 10.13 2.36 8.35
CA TYR A 82 8.88 1.80 8.88
C TYR A 82 8.57 2.41 10.26
N PRO A 83 7.28 2.49 10.66
CA PRO A 83 6.92 2.92 12.00
C PRO A 83 7.21 1.83 13.03
N LEU A 84 7.62 2.23 14.22
CA LEU A 84 7.62 1.40 15.43
C LEU A 84 6.19 1.28 15.99
N GLY A 85 5.31 0.68 15.19
CA GLY A 85 3.89 0.50 15.52
C GLY A 85 3.06 0.02 14.33
N HIS A 86 1.74 -0.11 14.54
CA HIS A 86 0.80 -0.55 13.51
C HIS A 86 0.24 0.66 12.76
N GLY A 87 1.00 1.15 11.78
CA GLY A 87 0.58 2.25 10.92
C GLY A 87 0.93 3.66 11.42
N LYS A 88 1.48 3.78 12.63
CA LYS A 88 1.87 5.04 13.30
C LYS A 88 2.94 4.77 14.35
N GLY A 89 3.78 5.77 14.64
CA GLY A 89 4.82 5.71 15.66
C GLY A 89 6.17 6.21 15.13
N GLN A 90 7.17 6.29 16.01
CA GLN A 90 8.53 6.69 15.66
C GLN A 90 9.03 5.94 14.41
N ILE A 91 9.62 6.66 13.47
CA ILE A 91 10.22 6.04 12.28
C ILE A 91 11.54 5.37 12.68
N ALA A 92 11.68 4.10 12.32
CA ALA A 92 12.95 3.39 12.32
C ALA A 92 13.42 3.18 10.88
N MET A 93 14.73 3.14 10.70
CA MET A 93 15.36 2.97 9.39
C MET A 93 16.49 1.95 9.44
N LYS A 94 16.62 1.15 8.38
CA LYS A 94 17.75 0.25 8.16
C LYS A 94 18.28 0.40 6.74
N THR A 95 19.57 0.11 6.58
CA THR A 95 20.23 0.14 5.27
C THR A 95 20.84 -1.21 4.94
N SER A 96 20.98 -1.49 3.65
CA SER A 96 21.70 -2.65 3.15
C SER A 96 22.63 -2.24 2.01
N SER A 97 23.89 -2.69 2.08
CA SER A 97 24.91 -2.44 1.03
C SER A 97 25.20 -3.67 0.16
N ASP A 98 24.47 -4.77 0.37
CA ASP A 98 24.69 -6.06 -0.29
C ASP A 98 23.41 -6.62 -0.94
N LEU A 99 22.57 -5.70 -1.41
CA LEU A 99 21.27 -5.95 -2.03
C LEU A 99 20.30 -6.68 -1.09
N GLY A 100 20.27 -6.36 0.19
CA GLY A 100 19.26 -6.86 1.13
C GLY A 100 19.61 -8.16 1.84
N LYS A 101 20.85 -8.65 1.71
CA LYS A 101 21.32 -9.86 2.39
C LYS A 101 21.65 -9.61 3.85
N THR A 102 22.16 -8.43 4.18
CA THR A 102 22.30 -7.92 5.56
C THR A 102 21.68 -6.54 5.70
N TRP A 103 21.26 -6.21 6.92
CA TRP A 103 20.60 -4.94 7.25
C TRP A 103 21.18 -4.34 8.52
N ASP A 104 21.72 -3.13 8.40
CA ASP A 104 22.29 -2.37 9.51
C ASP A 104 21.30 -1.26 9.92
N PRO A 105 20.99 -1.11 11.22
CA PRO A 105 20.16 0.00 11.68
C PRO A 105 20.88 1.33 11.55
N ILE A 106 20.12 2.38 11.22
CA ILE A 106 20.56 3.76 11.46
C ILE A 106 20.30 4.07 12.94
N ASP A 107 21.28 4.64 13.63
CA ASP A 107 21.14 4.99 15.05
C ASP A 107 20.02 6.03 15.22
N GLU A 108 19.12 5.83 16.19
CA GLU A 108 18.00 6.74 16.43
C GLU A 108 18.45 8.17 16.77
N THR A 109 19.68 8.33 17.28
CA THR A 109 20.27 9.64 17.59
C THR A 109 20.80 10.37 16.35
N GLU A 110 20.91 9.67 15.22
CA GLU A 110 21.27 10.23 13.91
C GLU A 110 20.03 10.61 13.08
N LEU A 111 18.85 10.12 13.46
CA LEU A 111 17.58 10.49 12.83
C LEU A 111 17.04 11.82 13.37
N PRO A 112 16.28 12.59 12.57
CA PRO A 112 15.64 13.82 13.03
C PRO A 112 14.74 13.60 14.25
N GLU A 113 14.73 14.55 15.18
CA GLU A 113 13.94 14.43 16.42
C GLU A 113 12.43 14.33 16.10
N SER A 114 11.98 15.06 15.08
CA SER A 114 10.60 15.04 14.60
C SER A 114 10.11 13.66 14.15
N PHE A 115 11.00 12.73 13.78
CA PHE A 115 10.62 11.37 13.36
C PHE A 115 9.99 10.56 14.50
N LYS A 116 10.25 10.93 15.76
CA LYS A 116 9.61 10.31 16.95
C LYS A 116 8.11 10.55 17.01
N TYR A 117 7.64 11.60 16.35
CA TYR A 117 6.24 12.03 16.36
C TYR A 117 5.52 11.74 15.04
N SER A 118 6.09 10.87 14.19
CA SER A 118 5.46 10.43 12.95
C SER A 118 4.10 9.79 13.23
N GLN A 119 3.08 10.24 12.51
CA GLN A 119 1.68 9.93 12.79
C GLN A 119 1.11 8.88 11.84
N GLU A 120 1.87 8.49 10.82
CA GLU A 120 1.43 7.56 9.78
C GLU A 120 2.64 6.80 9.20
N THR A 121 2.38 5.85 8.31
CA THR A 121 3.42 5.06 7.64
C THR A 121 4.33 5.93 6.77
N PRO A 122 5.67 5.79 6.87
CA PRO A 122 6.58 6.55 6.01
C PRO A 122 6.63 5.94 4.61
N THR A 123 6.65 6.80 3.59
CA THR A 123 6.95 6.43 2.21
C THR A 123 8.29 7.04 1.77
N LEU A 124 9.01 6.35 0.89
CA LEU A 124 10.34 6.72 0.43
C LEU A 124 10.40 6.85 -1.10
N TYR A 125 11.00 7.93 -1.58
CA TYR A 125 11.15 8.18 -3.01
C TYR A 125 12.53 8.70 -3.36
N LYS A 126 13.12 8.15 -4.42
CA LYS A 126 14.29 8.75 -5.07
C LYS A 126 13.83 9.88 -5.99
N LEU A 127 14.36 11.07 -5.78
CA LEU A 127 14.17 12.23 -6.65
C LEU A 127 15.41 12.36 -7.53
N GLU A 128 15.26 12.19 -8.84
CA GLU A 128 16.30 12.42 -9.83
C GLU A 128 16.06 13.78 -10.50
N PHE A 129 17.01 14.71 -10.42
CA PHE A 129 16.86 16.06 -10.96
C PHE A 129 17.40 16.16 -12.39
N THR A 130 16.98 17.20 -13.13
CA THR A 130 17.43 17.45 -14.51
C THR A 130 18.91 17.83 -14.60
N ASP A 131 19.48 18.35 -13.51
CA ASP A 131 20.91 18.66 -13.40
C ASP A 131 21.79 17.44 -13.06
N GLY A 132 21.17 16.26 -12.87
CA GLY A 132 21.84 15.02 -12.51
C GLY A 132 22.09 14.83 -11.01
N THR A 133 21.64 15.76 -10.16
CA THR A 133 21.62 15.54 -8.71
C THR A 133 20.49 14.60 -8.31
N GLU A 134 20.63 13.96 -7.14
CA GLU A 134 19.61 13.06 -6.62
C GLU A 134 19.40 13.33 -5.12
N LYS A 135 18.17 13.15 -4.65
CA LYS A 135 17.78 13.22 -3.23
C LYS A 135 16.86 12.05 -2.86
N VAL A 136 16.74 11.78 -1.57
CA VAL A 136 15.67 10.93 -1.03
C VAL A 136 14.63 11.81 -0.36
N LEU A 137 13.37 11.61 -0.70
CA LEU A 137 12.22 12.17 -0.01
C LEU A 137 11.61 11.10 0.89
N LEU A 138 11.39 11.45 2.16
CA LEU A 138 10.54 10.71 3.08
C LEU A 138 9.25 11.51 3.31
N VAL A 139 8.10 10.85 3.27
CA VAL A 139 6.78 11.47 3.54
C VAL A 139 6.02 10.64 4.58
N SER A 140 5.26 11.28 5.46
CA SER A 140 4.33 10.63 6.40
C SER A 140 3.07 11.47 6.56
N GLY A 141 1.89 10.86 6.46
CA GLY A 141 0.62 11.55 6.72
C GLY A 141 0.46 12.05 8.15
N CYS A 142 -0.42 13.02 8.35
CA CYS A 142 -0.89 13.46 9.66
C CYS A 142 -2.42 13.41 9.71
N PRO A 143 -3.02 12.21 9.62
CA PRO A 143 -4.47 12.07 9.61
C PRO A 143 -5.06 12.21 11.01
N SER A 144 -6.36 12.49 11.07
CA SER A 144 -7.14 12.23 12.27
C SER A 144 -7.21 10.73 12.54
N TRP A 145 -7.07 10.30 13.79
CA TRP A 145 -7.16 8.87 14.14
C TRP A 145 -8.44 8.59 14.93
N SER A 146 -9.31 7.71 14.40
CA SER A 146 -10.64 7.46 14.98
C SER A 146 -10.61 6.92 16.42
N ASP A 147 -9.53 6.25 16.79
CA ASP A 147 -9.35 5.65 18.12
C ASP A 147 -8.51 6.54 19.06
N ASP A 148 -8.11 7.74 18.61
CA ASP A 148 -7.16 8.60 19.29
C ASP A 148 -7.50 10.10 19.08
N ASP A 149 -8.28 10.63 20.01
CA ASP A 149 -8.75 12.03 20.02
C ASP A 149 -7.61 13.06 20.12
N GLU A 150 -6.35 12.65 20.29
CA GLU A 150 -5.18 13.55 20.28
C GLU A 150 -4.69 13.88 18.87
N TYR A 151 -5.10 13.11 17.85
CA TYR A 151 -4.63 13.26 16.47
C TYR A 151 -5.74 13.85 15.61
N TYR A 152 -5.48 15.05 15.11
CA TYR A 152 -6.37 15.77 14.20
C TYR A 152 -5.71 15.90 12.84
N ALA A 153 -6.54 16.06 11.80
CA ALA A 153 -6.09 16.35 10.45
C ALA A 153 -5.07 17.50 10.45
N ASN A 154 -3.86 17.21 9.96
CA ASN A 154 -2.77 18.18 9.93
C ASN A 154 -1.89 18.01 8.66
N GLY A 155 -2.50 17.66 7.54
CA GLY A 155 -1.80 17.54 6.27
C GLY A 155 -0.82 16.37 6.28
N PHE A 156 0.38 16.57 5.72
CA PHE A 156 1.45 15.59 5.75
C PHE A 156 2.79 16.23 6.08
N ASN A 157 3.68 15.43 6.66
CA ASN A 157 5.06 15.78 6.92
C ASN A 157 5.98 15.20 5.85
N PHE A 158 7.05 15.92 5.53
CA PHE A 158 8.08 15.44 4.62
C PHE A 158 9.48 15.85 5.08
N SER A 159 10.47 15.07 4.64
CA SER A 159 11.90 15.28 4.95
C SER A 159 12.75 14.90 3.75
N LEU A 160 13.88 15.58 3.57
CA LEU A 160 14.82 15.35 2.48
C LEU A 160 16.16 14.85 2.99
N SER A 161 16.82 14.02 2.20
CA SER A 161 18.21 13.61 2.41
C SER A 161 19.01 13.66 1.11
N ASP A 162 20.23 14.17 1.18
CA ASP A 162 21.17 14.19 0.06
C ASP A 162 22.03 12.92 -0.03
N ASP A 163 22.10 12.13 1.04
CA ASP A 163 22.97 10.95 1.14
C ASP A 163 22.24 9.67 1.57
N GLY A 164 20.94 9.77 1.86
CA GLY A 164 20.10 8.66 2.30
C GLY A 164 20.28 8.28 3.77
N VAL A 165 21.01 9.09 4.56
CA VAL A 165 21.28 8.84 5.98
C VAL A 165 20.94 10.08 6.81
N ASN A 166 21.40 11.25 6.39
CA ASN A 166 21.14 12.51 7.06
C ASN A 166 19.88 13.16 6.48
N TYR A 167 18.80 13.13 7.26
CA TYR A 167 17.50 13.69 6.89
C TYR A 167 17.29 15.06 7.54
N THR A 168 16.52 15.94 6.90
CA THR A 168 16.06 17.19 7.54
C THR A 168 14.99 16.89 8.59
N GLU A 169 14.76 17.82 9.53
CA GLU A 169 13.54 17.79 10.33
C GLU A 169 12.29 17.82 9.42
N PHE A 170 11.18 17.29 9.93
CA PHE A 170 9.91 17.34 9.23
C PHE A 170 9.50 18.78 8.95
N GLN A 171 9.14 19.01 7.69
CA GLN A 171 8.36 20.16 7.26
C GLN A 171 6.92 19.69 7.04
N ASN A 172 5.95 20.56 7.33
CA ASN A 172 4.53 20.25 7.18
C ASN A 172 3.95 20.92 5.94
N ALA A 173 3.13 20.18 5.19
CA ALA A 173 2.35 20.70 4.07
C ALA A 173 0.86 20.47 4.34
N TYR A 174 0.06 21.52 4.08
CA TYR A 174 -1.41 21.48 4.12
C TYR A 174 -2.05 21.12 5.46
N GLY A 175 -1.29 21.29 6.55
CA GLY A 175 -1.81 21.19 7.91
C GLY A 175 -2.45 22.47 8.43
N VAL A 176 -2.56 22.56 9.76
CA VAL A 176 -3.29 23.59 10.48
C VAL A 176 -2.72 25.00 10.21
N GLU A 177 -1.40 25.13 10.15
CA GLU A 177 -0.75 26.43 9.87
C GLU A 177 -1.11 26.94 8.47
N TRP A 178 -1.04 26.06 7.47
CA TRP A 178 -1.46 26.39 6.11
C TRP A 178 -2.95 26.77 6.07
N ALA A 179 -3.83 25.97 6.69
CA ALA A 179 -5.27 26.24 6.71
C ALA A 179 -5.60 27.61 7.33
N ASN A 180 -4.94 27.99 8.44
CA ASN A 180 -5.13 29.29 9.08
C ASN A 180 -4.57 30.47 8.27
N SER A 181 -3.71 30.22 7.27
CA SER A 181 -3.17 31.25 6.37
C SER A 181 -4.03 31.50 5.12
N MET A 182 -4.95 30.59 4.82
CA MET A 182 -5.83 30.70 3.66
C MET A 182 -7.02 31.64 3.96
N PRO A 183 -7.53 32.37 2.96
CA PRO A 183 -8.73 33.16 3.14
C PRO A 183 -9.97 32.27 3.27
N ASP A 184 -10.84 32.61 4.22
CA ASP A 184 -12.10 31.90 4.44
C ASP A 184 -13.10 32.13 3.28
N ARG A 185 -14.03 31.20 3.11
CA ARG A 185 -15.06 31.28 2.08
C ARG A 185 -15.90 32.55 2.22
N GLY A 186 -15.91 33.37 1.17
CA GLY A 186 -16.60 34.67 1.15
C GLY A 186 -15.68 35.88 1.35
N ASP A 187 -14.38 35.67 1.59
CA ASP A 187 -13.37 36.71 1.43
C ASP A 187 -13.19 37.05 -0.07
N PRO A 188 -13.11 38.31 -0.51
CA PRO A 188 -12.84 38.65 -1.91
C PRO A 188 -11.54 38.04 -2.48
N LEU A 189 -10.56 37.71 -1.64
CA LEU A 189 -9.35 36.98 -2.04
C LEU A 189 -9.65 35.51 -2.33
N TYR A 190 -10.68 34.93 -1.72
CA TYR A 190 -11.12 33.56 -1.97
C TYR A 190 -11.61 33.37 -3.41
N ASP A 191 -12.38 34.33 -3.92
CA ASP A 191 -12.94 34.29 -5.29
C ASP A 191 -11.85 34.29 -6.39
N SER A 192 -10.57 34.48 -6.02
CA SER A 192 -9.43 34.42 -6.93
C SER A 192 -8.82 33.03 -7.11
N TYR A 193 -9.19 32.04 -6.28
CA TYR A 193 -8.70 30.67 -6.39
C TYR A 193 -9.53 29.85 -7.40
N PRO A 194 -8.89 29.00 -8.23
CA PRO A 194 -9.60 28.07 -9.11
C PRO A 194 -10.51 27.12 -8.31
N GLU A 195 -11.71 26.83 -8.82
CA GLU A 195 -12.70 25.99 -8.14
C GLU A 195 -12.19 24.57 -7.84
N ASP A 196 -11.31 24.05 -8.70
CA ASP A 196 -10.65 22.75 -8.58
C ASP A 196 -9.46 22.73 -7.59
N GLU A 197 -9.06 23.89 -7.08
CA GLU A 197 -8.01 24.09 -6.07
C GLU A 197 -8.56 24.47 -4.69
N LEU A 198 -9.90 24.50 -4.55
CA LEU A 198 -10.55 24.93 -3.32
C LEU A 198 -10.33 23.91 -2.20
N PRO A 199 -9.97 24.38 -0.99
CA PRO A 199 -9.77 23.51 0.14
C PRO A 199 -11.11 23.04 0.75
N ASN A 200 -11.04 22.13 1.72
CA ASN A 200 -12.23 21.75 2.49
C ASN A 200 -12.61 22.87 3.49
N PHE A 201 -13.91 22.98 3.80
CA PHE A 201 -14.44 24.01 4.70
C PHE A 201 -15.28 23.42 5.82
N ASP A 202 -15.27 24.09 6.98
CA ASP A 202 -16.30 23.86 8.00
C ASP A 202 -17.61 24.60 7.67
N GLU A 203 -18.62 24.41 8.52
CA GLU A 203 -19.95 25.03 8.37
C GLU A 203 -19.91 26.57 8.39
N SER A 204 -18.87 27.17 8.97
CA SER A 204 -18.69 28.63 9.02
C SER A 204 -17.99 29.19 7.77
N GLY A 205 -17.49 28.31 6.90
CA GLY A 205 -16.69 28.68 5.74
C GLY A 205 -15.20 28.82 6.04
N LYS A 206 -14.73 28.32 7.20
CA LYS A 206 -13.31 28.33 7.54
C LYS A 206 -12.58 27.21 6.81
N VAL A 207 -11.40 27.50 6.26
CA VAL A 207 -10.54 26.48 5.63
C VAL A 207 -10.09 25.44 6.65
N LEU A 208 -10.19 24.17 6.27
CA LEU A 208 -9.75 23.03 7.06
C LEU A 208 -8.40 22.48 6.55
N PRO A 209 -7.54 21.98 7.45
CA PRO A 209 -6.39 21.19 7.04
C PRO A 209 -6.85 19.93 6.30
N TYR A 210 -6.00 19.42 5.42
CA TYR A 210 -6.28 18.16 4.75
C TYR A 210 -6.08 16.99 5.71
N ASP A 211 -7.02 16.04 5.72
CA ASP A 211 -6.94 14.82 6.51
C ASP A 211 -6.21 13.73 5.73
N VAL A 212 -4.88 13.87 5.62
CA VAL A 212 -4.06 13.07 4.71
C VAL A 212 -3.70 11.76 5.34
N ILE A 213 -4.26 10.68 4.81
CA ILE A 213 -3.90 9.30 5.14
C ILE A 213 -3.20 8.64 3.95
N VAL A 214 -2.16 7.87 4.24
CA VAL A 214 -1.30 7.25 3.23
C VAL A 214 -0.70 8.30 2.29
N ALA A 215 0.01 9.26 2.89
CA ALA A 215 0.54 10.42 2.18
C ALA A 215 1.54 10.00 1.09
N MET A 216 1.32 10.49 -0.12
CA MET A 216 2.12 10.15 -1.29
C MET A 216 2.25 8.63 -1.41
N SER A 217 1.11 7.95 -1.47
CA SER A 217 0.99 6.53 -1.82
C SER A 217 1.76 6.16 -3.09
N SER A 218 1.85 7.11 -4.03
CA SER A 218 2.79 7.10 -5.14
C SER A 218 3.40 8.50 -5.33
N LEU A 219 4.57 8.56 -5.98
CA LEU A 219 5.21 9.79 -6.44
C LEU A 219 5.87 9.56 -7.80
N THR A 220 5.33 10.16 -8.86
CA THR A 220 5.78 9.94 -10.24
C THR A 220 6.40 11.19 -10.83
N ARG A 221 7.65 11.12 -11.33
CA ARG A 221 8.28 12.24 -12.06
C ARG A 221 7.57 12.48 -13.39
N LEU A 222 7.31 13.75 -13.70
CA LEU A 222 6.59 14.17 -14.90
C LEU A 222 7.52 14.52 -16.07
N ARG A 223 6.94 14.56 -17.27
CA ARG A 223 7.56 15.04 -18.51
C ARG A 223 6.88 16.31 -19.02
N ASP A 224 7.63 17.11 -19.78
CA ASP A 224 7.09 18.25 -20.54
C ASP A 224 6.39 17.80 -21.85
N GLU A 225 5.85 18.75 -22.61
CA GLU A 225 5.17 18.47 -23.89
C GLU A 225 6.11 17.90 -24.97
N ASN A 226 7.43 18.00 -24.79
CA ASN A 226 8.43 17.43 -25.68
C ASN A 226 8.89 16.04 -25.21
N GLY A 227 8.35 15.52 -24.12
CA GLY A 227 8.71 14.22 -23.53
C GLY A 227 9.98 14.25 -22.66
N ASN A 228 10.53 15.43 -22.35
CA ASN A 228 11.69 15.53 -21.47
C ASN A 228 11.24 15.45 -20.01
N TYR A 229 11.96 14.71 -19.18
CA TYR A 229 11.75 14.75 -17.74
C TYR A 229 11.99 16.17 -17.20
N ILE A 230 11.13 16.58 -16.27
CA ILE A 230 11.21 17.86 -15.56
C ILE A 230 11.30 17.64 -14.06
N ASP A 231 11.74 18.66 -13.33
CA ASP A 231 11.84 18.64 -11.86
C ASP A 231 10.49 18.94 -11.22
N LYS A 232 9.52 18.08 -11.56
CA LYS A 232 8.16 18.09 -11.07
C LYS A 232 7.69 16.65 -10.87
N TRP A 233 7.16 16.36 -9.69
CA TRP A 233 6.66 15.03 -9.33
C TRP A 233 5.20 15.11 -8.94
N MET A 234 4.41 14.16 -9.42
CA MET A 234 3.00 13.98 -9.10
C MET A 234 2.85 13.01 -7.93
N GLY A 235 2.42 13.52 -6.78
CA GLY A 235 2.19 12.71 -5.58
C GLY A 235 0.70 12.50 -5.31
N THR A 236 0.32 11.29 -4.89
CA THR A 236 -1.09 10.92 -4.65
C THR A 236 -1.40 10.54 -3.21
N PHE A 237 -2.53 10.98 -2.68
CA PHE A 237 -3.01 10.57 -1.35
C PHE A 237 -4.54 10.56 -1.32
N HIS A 238 -5.14 10.11 -0.21
CA HIS A 238 -6.58 10.19 0.00
C HIS A 238 -6.94 10.68 1.40
N ASP A 239 -8.21 11.02 1.59
CA ASP A 239 -8.82 11.30 2.89
C ASP A 239 -9.75 10.14 3.35
N TYR A 240 -10.39 10.30 4.50
CA TYR A 240 -11.35 9.32 5.04
C TYR A 240 -12.69 9.27 4.29
N ASP A 241 -12.99 10.27 3.46
CA ASP A 241 -14.12 10.24 2.53
C ASP A 241 -13.74 9.55 1.20
N PHE A 242 -12.52 9.02 1.09
CA PHE A 242 -11.97 8.39 -0.09
C PHE A 242 -11.98 9.30 -1.33
N TYR A 243 -11.80 10.61 -1.14
CA TYR A 243 -11.38 11.46 -2.26
C TYR A 243 -9.88 11.26 -2.49
N ASN A 244 -9.50 10.98 -3.74
CA ASN A 244 -8.10 10.88 -4.13
C ASN A 244 -7.60 12.22 -4.67
N TYR A 245 -6.51 12.70 -4.07
CA TYR A 245 -5.88 13.97 -4.38
C TYR A 245 -4.56 13.76 -5.08
N VAL A 246 -4.20 14.77 -5.89
CA VAL A 246 -2.85 14.97 -6.40
C VAL A 246 -2.27 16.25 -5.81
N SER A 247 -1.00 16.21 -5.42
CA SER A 247 -0.19 17.40 -5.12
C SER A 247 1.15 17.27 -5.85
N TYR A 248 1.60 18.35 -6.47
CA TYR A 248 2.83 18.35 -7.24
C TYR A 248 3.98 18.89 -6.41
N LEU A 249 5.06 18.12 -6.31
CA LEU A 249 6.32 18.57 -5.74
C LEU A 249 7.16 19.24 -6.84
N THR A 250 7.66 20.43 -6.55
CA THR A 250 8.65 21.20 -7.33
C THR A 250 9.69 21.77 -6.36
N PHE A 251 10.69 22.49 -6.87
CA PHE A 251 11.73 23.10 -6.06
C PHE A 251 11.93 24.55 -6.48
N ASP A 252 12.17 25.44 -5.50
CA ASP A 252 12.51 26.84 -5.77
C ASP A 252 14.00 27.00 -6.16
N ASP A 253 14.41 28.24 -6.47
CA ASP A 253 15.79 28.56 -6.86
C ASP A 253 16.84 28.25 -5.76
N ASN A 254 16.40 28.06 -4.51
CA ASN A 254 17.26 27.67 -3.38
C ASN A 254 17.27 26.15 -3.16
N GLY A 255 16.57 25.38 -3.98
CA GLY A 255 16.42 23.94 -3.84
C GLY A 255 15.50 23.53 -2.68
N LEU A 256 14.59 24.41 -2.24
CA LEU A 256 13.59 24.09 -1.23
C LEU A 256 12.34 23.50 -1.89
N PRO A 257 11.78 22.42 -1.31
CA PRO A 257 10.60 21.76 -1.86
C PRO A 257 9.36 22.67 -1.77
N GLN A 258 8.59 22.71 -2.86
CA GLN A 258 7.34 23.44 -3.00
C GLN A 258 6.25 22.46 -3.44
N TRP A 259 5.22 22.32 -2.62
CA TRP A 259 4.05 21.53 -2.96
C TRP A 259 2.96 22.42 -3.55
N SER A 260 2.24 21.93 -4.56
CA SER A 260 1.01 22.57 -5.07
C SER A 260 -0.20 22.19 -4.22
N ALA A 261 -1.16 23.11 -4.06
CA ALA A 261 -2.42 22.81 -3.37
C ALA A 261 -3.03 21.48 -3.88
N PRO A 262 -3.50 20.60 -2.99
CA PRO A 262 -4.08 19.33 -3.40
C PRO A 262 -5.31 19.51 -4.27
N LYS A 263 -5.42 18.69 -5.32
CA LYS A 263 -6.58 18.69 -6.23
C LYS A 263 -7.19 17.30 -6.32
N LYS A 264 -8.52 17.21 -6.32
CA LYS A 264 -9.23 15.95 -6.59
C LYS A 264 -9.08 15.63 -8.08
N PHE A 265 -8.49 14.48 -8.41
CA PHE A 265 -8.15 14.17 -9.81
C PHE A 265 -9.00 13.05 -10.43
N LEU A 266 -9.82 12.36 -9.63
CA LEU A 266 -10.76 11.34 -10.07
C LEU A 266 -12.23 11.79 -10.01
N SER A 267 -12.50 13.10 -9.89
CA SER A 267 -13.86 13.63 -9.70
C SER A 267 -14.85 13.25 -10.81
N ALA A 268 -14.39 13.11 -12.06
CA ALA A 268 -15.23 12.64 -13.18
C ALA A 268 -15.72 11.18 -12.99
N GLN A 269 -15.11 10.43 -12.08
CA GLN A 269 -15.36 9.03 -11.79
C GLN A 269 -15.77 8.80 -10.33
N ARG A 270 -16.24 9.86 -9.65
CA ARG A 270 -16.52 9.86 -8.21
C ARG A 270 -17.45 8.74 -7.76
N GLU A 271 -18.40 8.34 -8.60
CA GLU A 271 -19.31 7.22 -8.28
C GLU A 271 -18.55 5.90 -8.05
N VAL A 272 -17.59 5.58 -8.95
CA VAL A 272 -16.78 4.36 -8.83
C VAL A 272 -15.74 4.49 -7.73
N GLU A 273 -15.10 5.66 -7.63
CA GLU A 273 -14.15 5.98 -6.56
C GLU A 273 -14.76 5.76 -5.16
N ALA A 274 -15.95 6.32 -4.93
CA ALA A 274 -16.67 6.19 -3.66
C ALA A 274 -17.20 4.76 -3.45
N ALA A 275 -17.73 4.10 -4.48
CA ALA A 275 -18.22 2.73 -4.35
C ALA A 275 -17.13 1.73 -3.98
N ALA A 276 -15.89 1.98 -4.44
CA ALA A 276 -14.74 1.15 -4.12
C ALA A 276 -14.12 1.45 -2.75
N ASP A 277 -14.44 2.60 -2.14
CA ASP A 277 -13.57 3.25 -1.14
C ASP A 277 -12.12 3.26 -1.68
N LEU A 278 -11.94 3.85 -2.86
CA LEU A 278 -10.68 3.76 -3.61
C LEU A 278 -9.56 4.48 -2.85
N CYS A 279 -8.47 3.76 -2.58
CA CYS A 279 -7.34 4.29 -1.80
C CYS A 279 -5.99 3.67 -2.21
N GLU A 280 -4.92 4.10 -1.54
CA GLU A 280 -3.56 3.54 -1.64
C GLU A 280 -3.09 3.37 -3.10
N LEU A 281 -3.18 4.45 -3.87
CA LEU A 281 -2.90 4.42 -5.30
C LEU A 281 -1.40 4.25 -5.58
N GLU A 282 -1.07 3.32 -6.46
CA GLU A 282 0.22 3.24 -7.12
C GLU A 282 0.09 3.83 -8.52
N VAL A 283 0.97 4.77 -8.88
CA VAL A 283 1.08 5.29 -10.24
C VAL A 283 2.45 4.93 -10.78
N TYR A 284 2.46 4.10 -11.81
CA TYR A 284 3.65 3.65 -12.50
C TYR A 284 3.74 4.28 -13.89
N ARG A 285 4.93 4.77 -14.27
CA ARG A 285 5.18 5.23 -15.64
C ARG A 285 5.70 4.08 -16.50
N ALA A 286 4.94 3.71 -17.52
CA ALA A 286 5.36 2.76 -18.53
C ALA A 286 6.51 3.33 -19.40
N PRO A 287 7.35 2.47 -20.01
CA PRO A 287 8.51 2.92 -20.80
C PRO A 287 8.15 3.89 -21.94
N GLU A 288 7.00 3.66 -22.60
CA GLU A 288 6.51 4.49 -23.71
C GLU A 288 5.91 5.83 -23.25
N GLY A 289 5.59 5.97 -21.96
CA GLY A 289 5.26 7.24 -21.32
C GLY A 289 3.91 7.27 -20.60
N GLU A 290 3.04 6.29 -20.82
CA GLU A 290 1.74 6.19 -20.15
C GLU A 290 1.89 6.08 -18.64
N LEU A 291 0.96 6.69 -17.91
CA LEU A 291 0.83 6.47 -16.47
C LEU A 291 -0.26 5.44 -16.21
N ILE A 292 0.09 4.39 -15.47
CA ILE A 292 -0.80 3.30 -15.09
C ILE A 292 -1.08 3.44 -13.60
N LEU A 293 -2.33 3.65 -13.24
CA LEU A 293 -2.81 3.69 -11.87
C LEU A 293 -3.34 2.32 -11.47
N LEU A 294 -2.88 1.81 -10.33
CA LEU A 294 -3.42 0.65 -9.63
C LEU A 294 -3.93 1.11 -8.27
N GLY A 295 -5.17 0.80 -7.92
CA GLY A 295 -5.78 1.29 -6.68
C GLY A 295 -6.46 0.20 -5.87
N ARG A 296 -6.32 0.28 -4.55
CA ARG A 296 -7.00 -0.61 -3.61
C ARG A 296 -8.48 -0.29 -3.54
N SER A 297 -9.32 -1.33 -3.56
CA SER A 297 -10.73 -1.23 -3.19
C SER A 297 -10.89 -1.58 -1.70
N ASN A 298 -10.99 -0.55 -0.86
CA ASN A 298 -11.13 -0.74 0.58
C ASN A 298 -12.52 -1.23 1.00
N SER A 299 -13.55 -0.99 0.20
CA SER A 299 -14.94 -1.40 0.47
C SER A 299 -15.09 -2.92 0.62
N ARG A 300 -14.16 -3.68 0.04
CA ARG A 300 -14.20 -5.15 -0.08
C ARG A 300 -15.43 -5.66 -0.82
N THR A 301 -16.06 -4.81 -1.63
CA THR A 301 -17.23 -5.19 -2.43
C THR A 301 -16.90 -5.41 -3.90
N MET A 302 -15.75 -4.94 -4.36
CA MET A 302 -15.26 -5.10 -5.73
C MET A 302 -13.74 -5.23 -5.74
N ASN A 303 -13.18 -5.72 -6.84
CA ASN A 303 -11.72 -5.85 -6.99
C ASN A 303 -11.04 -4.48 -6.99
N SER A 304 -9.72 -4.49 -6.79
CA SER A 304 -8.82 -3.36 -7.02
C SER A 304 -9.02 -2.81 -8.43
N LEU A 305 -8.66 -1.55 -8.65
CA LEU A 305 -8.97 -0.85 -9.90
C LEU A 305 -7.71 -0.52 -10.68
N ILE A 306 -7.83 -0.43 -12.01
CA ILE A 306 -6.82 0.08 -12.93
C ILE A 306 -7.38 1.25 -13.75
N SER A 307 -6.54 2.23 -14.04
CA SER A 307 -6.81 3.32 -14.97
C SER A 307 -5.52 3.77 -15.65
N VAL A 308 -5.62 4.41 -16.82
CA VAL A 308 -4.48 4.86 -17.62
C VAL A 308 -4.62 6.33 -17.97
N SER A 309 -3.52 7.07 -17.85
CA SER A 309 -3.37 8.43 -18.37
C SER A 309 -2.32 8.48 -19.47
N TYR A 310 -2.62 9.24 -20.51
CA TYR A 310 -1.74 9.48 -21.67
C TYR A 310 -1.22 10.92 -21.73
N ASP A 311 -1.51 11.73 -20.70
CA ASP A 311 -1.31 13.17 -20.69
C ASP A 311 -0.75 13.67 -19.35
N GLU A 312 0.19 12.91 -18.78
CA GLU A 312 0.90 13.25 -17.54
C GLU A 312 -0.03 13.41 -16.32
N GLY A 313 -1.09 12.59 -16.27
CA GLY A 313 -2.01 12.52 -15.14
C GLY A 313 -3.13 13.57 -15.16
N ARG A 314 -3.28 14.34 -16.26
CA ARG A 314 -4.34 15.36 -16.40
C ARG A 314 -5.72 14.72 -16.60
N THR A 315 -5.78 13.66 -17.40
CA THR A 315 -7.00 12.87 -17.60
C THR A 315 -6.71 11.39 -17.46
N TRP A 316 -7.74 10.63 -17.08
CA TRP A 316 -7.66 9.21 -16.75
C TRP A 316 -8.78 8.44 -17.45
N SER A 317 -8.47 7.25 -17.97
CA SER A 317 -9.47 6.34 -18.51
C SER A 317 -10.46 5.89 -17.43
N ALA A 318 -11.58 5.30 -17.86
CA ALA A 318 -12.54 4.70 -16.93
C ALA A 318 -11.85 3.68 -15.99
N LEU A 319 -12.16 3.76 -14.70
CA LEU A 319 -11.71 2.81 -13.68
C LEU A 319 -12.29 1.43 -13.99
N LYS A 320 -11.41 0.43 -14.08
CA LYS A 320 -11.76 -0.95 -14.41
C LYS A 320 -11.32 -1.89 -13.28
N GLU A 321 -12.16 -2.84 -12.89
CA GLU A 321 -11.78 -3.91 -11.95
C GLU A 321 -10.60 -4.73 -12.50
N LEU A 322 -9.53 -4.85 -11.70
CA LEU A 322 -8.41 -5.76 -11.90
C LEU A 322 -8.87 -7.23 -11.77
N PRO A 323 -8.14 -8.18 -12.38
CA PRO A 323 -8.43 -9.59 -12.22
C PRO A 323 -7.87 -10.14 -10.91
N TYR A 324 -8.28 -11.36 -10.55
CA TYR A 324 -7.87 -11.99 -9.30
C TYR A 324 -6.35 -12.14 -9.15
N CYS A 325 -5.58 -12.22 -10.24
CA CYS A 325 -4.12 -12.29 -10.19
C CYS A 325 -3.43 -10.97 -9.82
N LEU A 326 -4.16 -9.85 -9.78
CA LEU A 326 -3.62 -8.53 -9.43
C LEU A 326 -4.52 -7.77 -8.44
N THR A 327 -5.54 -8.43 -7.89
CA THR A 327 -6.47 -7.83 -6.92
C THR A 327 -5.91 -7.95 -5.51
N GLY A 328 -5.83 -6.82 -4.81
CA GLY A 328 -5.30 -6.75 -3.46
C GLY A 328 -5.04 -5.32 -2.99
N ASP A 329 -4.14 -5.20 -2.03
CA ASP A 329 -3.87 -3.94 -1.32
C ASP A 329 -2.42 -3.49 -1.47
N ARG A 330 -2.23 -2.16 -1.48
CA ARG A 330 -0.92 -1.50 -1.48
C ARG A 330 0.02 -2.02 -2.58
N HIS A 331 -0.41 -1.88 -3.83
CA HIS A 331 0.43 -2.21 -4.98
C HIS A 331 1.71 -1.36 -4.96
N LYS A 332 2.84 -1.98 -5.31
CA LYS A 332 4.12 -1.30 -5.54
C LYS A 332 4.77 -1.90 -6.77
N ALA A 333 5.01 -1.08 -7.79
CA ALA A 333 5.42 -1.54 -9.11
C ALA A 333 6.85 -1.11 -9.45
N GLU A 334 7.65 -2.05 -9.95
CA GLU A 334 9.01 -1.79 -10.43
C GLU A 334 9.25 -2.53 -11.75
N TYR A 335 9.98 -1.89 -12.66
CA TYR A 335 10.29 -2.43 -13.98
C TYR A 335 11.79 -2.69 -14.13
N ASP A 336 12.10 -3.87 -14.65
CA ASP A 336 13.46 -4.25 -15.02
C ASP A 336 13.70 -3.99 -16.51
N PRO A 337 14.47 -2.96 -16.89
CA PRO A 337 14.78 -2.71 -18.29
C PRO A 337 15.65 -3.79 -18.93
N ILE A 338 16.33 -4.63 -18.13
CA ILE A 338 17.20 -5.69 -18.65
C ILE A 338 16.37 -6.87 -19.17
N SER A 339 15.42 -7.36 -18.36
CA SER A 339 14.54 -8.47 -18.76
C SER A 339 13.29 -8.02 -19.52
N GLY A 340 12.90 -6.74 -19.44
CA GLY A 340 11.64 -6.23 -19.97
C GLY A 340 10.42 -6.62 -19.12
N LYS A 341 10.64 -7.21 -17.95
CA LYS A 341 9.59 -7.62 -17.01
C LYS A 341 9.38 -6.55 -15.94
N MET A 342 8.17 -6.51 -15.40
CA MET A 342 7.86 -5.75 -14.19
C MET A 342 7.37 -6.68 -13.10
N LEU A 343 7.57 -6.24 -11.86
CA LEU A 343 6.97 -6.82 -10.67
C LEU A 343 6.02 -5.81 -10.05
N VAL A 344 4.85 -6.30 -9.64
CA VAL A 344 3.90 -5.55 -8.81
C VAL A 344 3.73 -6.32 -7.51
N SER A 345 4.32 -5.82 -6.42
CA SER A 345 4.20 -6.39 -5.07
C SER A 345 2.92 -5.90 -4.40
N PHE A 346 2.17 -6.77 -3.73
CA PHE A 346 0.93 -6.41 -3.03
C PHE A 346 0.51 -7.49 -2.01
N ARG A 347 -0.40 -7.11 -1.11
CA ARG A 347 -1.17 -8.08 -0.32
C ARG A 347 -2.30 -8.62 -1.17
N LEU A 348 -2.29 -9.93 -1.46
CA LEU A 348 -3.41 -10.59 -2.12
C LEU A 348 -4.65 -10.58 -1.22
N CYS A 349 -5.73 -9.99 -1.72
CA CYS A 349 -7.02 -9.99 -1.05
C CYS A 349 -8.10 -10.15 -2.13
N LEU A 350 -8.91 -11.20 -2.08
CA LEU A 350 -10.01 -11.41 -3.03
C LEU A 350 -11.35 -11.07 -2.36
N PRO A 351 -11.98 -9.94 -2.72
CA PRO A 351 -13.30 -9.54 -2.26
C PRO A 351 -14.37 -10.58 -2.59
N LYS A 352 -15.38 -10.73 -1.72
CA LYS A 352 -16.53 -11.64 -1.91
C LYS A 352 -16.19 -13.13 -2.07
N VAL A 353 -14.93 -13.52 -1.91
CA VAL A 353 -14.49 -14.91 -1.89
C VAL A 353 -14.30 -15.34 -0.44
N LYS A 354 -15.23 -16.15 0.09
CA LYS A 354 -15.08 -16.66 1.45
C LYS A 354 -13.99 -17.74 1.53
N PRO A 355 -13.20 -17.79 2.62
CA PRO A 355 -12.23 -18.87 2.85
C PRO A 355 -12.87 -20.26 2.90
N HIS A 356 -14.12 -20.33 3.39
CA HIS A 356 -15.00 -21.49 3.37
C HIS A 356 -16.44 -21.06 3.68
N ALA A 357 -17.43 -21.92 3.41
CA ALA A 357 -18.85 -21.58 3.56
C ALA A 357 -19.27 -21.15 4.99
N LEU A 358 -18.57 -21.67 6.01
CA LEU A 358 -18.80 -21.32 7.42
C LEU A 358 -18.03 -20.08 7.90
N SER A 359 -17.24 -19.43 7.03
CA SER A 359 -16.40 -18.30 7.43
C SER A 359 -17.26 -17.08 7.74
N ARG A 360 -16.89 -16.36 8.80
CA ARG A 360 -17.43 -15.04 9.12
C ARG A 360 -16.82 -13.95 8.25
N TYR A 361 -15.59 -14.16 7.77
CA TYR A 361 -14.96 -13.30 6.78
C TYR A 361 -15.65 -13.47 5.42
N THR A 362 -15.76 -12.36 4.70
CA THR A 362 -16.40 -12.28 3.38
C THR A 362 -15.39 -12.28 2.23
N GLU A 363 -14.12 -12.40 2.57
CA GLU A 363 -12.96 -12.25 1.70
C GLU A 363 -11.87 -13.23 2.13
N THR A 364 -10.91 -13.47 1.25
CA THR A 364 -9.80 -14.37 1.49
C THR A 364 -8.48 -13.65 1.18
N GLY A 365 -7.43 -13.95 1.94
CA GLY A 365 -6.15 -13.23 1.85
C GLY A 365 -5.03 -13.92 2.65
N GLY A 366 -4.15 -13.11 3.26
CA GLY A 366 -3.04 -13.59 4.08
C GLY A 366 -1.80 -14.02 3.29
N TYR A 367 -1.74 -13.62 2.02
CA TYR A 367 -0.58 -13.80 1.15
C TYR A 367 0.01 -12.45 0.78
N TRP A 368 1.32 -12.36 0.91
CA TRP A 368 2.13 -11.35 0.25
C TRP A 368 2.65 -11.94 -1.05
N VAL A 369 2.37 -11.28 -2.17
CA VAL A 369 2.68 -11.77 -3.51
C VAL A 369 3.30 -10.68 -4.36
N ALA A 370 3.96 -11.09 -5.45
CA ALA A 370 4.27 -10.19 -6.55
C ALA A 370 3.76 -10.78 -7.87
N TRP A 371 2.99 -9.99 -8.61
CA TRP A 371 2.64 -10.34 -10.00
C TRP A 371 3.81 -9.99 -10.91
N CYS A 372 4.11 -10.88 -11.86
CA CYS A 372 5.15 -10.70 -12.86
C CYS A 372 4.52 -10.70 -14.26
N GLY A 373 4.86 -9.71 -15.08
CA GLY A 373 4.46 -9.58 -16.47
C GLY A 373 5.15 -8.37 -17.08
N THR A 374 4.47 -7.65 -17.97
CA THR A 374 5.00 -6.47 -18.65
C THR A 374 4.09 -5.24 -18.48
N PRO A 375 4.61 -4.01 -18.67
CA PRO A 375 3.75 -2.82 -18.74
C PRO A 375 2.68 -2.91 -19.82
N SER A 376 2.99 -3.53 -20.96
CA SER A 376 2.04 -3.76 -22.06
C SER A 376 0.88 -4.65 -21.64
N ASP A 377 1.12 -5.68 -20.80
CA ASP A 377 0.04 -6.53 -20.30
C ASP A 377 -1.00 -5.72 -19.49
N LEU A 378 -0.54 -4.77 -18.66
CA LEU A 378 -1.40 -3.88 -17.88
C LEU A 378 -2.19 -2.92 -18.78
N LEU A 379 -1.52 -2.31 -19.77
CA LEU A 379 -2.16 -1.40 -20.73
C LEU A 379 -3.21 -2.12 -21.58
N ASP A 380 -2.87 -3.30 -22.10
CA ASP A 380 -3.78 -4.15 -22.86
C ASP A 380 -4.97 -4.58 -21.99
N TYR A 381 -4.75 -4.93 -20.71
CA TYR A 381 -5.85 -5.24 -19.81
C TYR A 381 -6.75 -4.01 -19.56
N ALA A 382 -6.17 -2.85 -19.28
CA ALA A 382 -6.93 -1.64 -18.97
C ALA A 382 -7.81 -1.18 -20.14
N THR A 383 -7.33 -1.35 -21.37
CA THR A 383 -7.97 -0.83 -22.59
C THR A 383 -8.86 -1.83 -23.33
N ASP A 384 -8.68 -3.14 -23.13
CA ASP A 384 -9.47 -4.18 -23.79
C ASP A 384 -10.82 -4.40 -23.07
N PRO A 385 -11.98 -4.08 -23.69
CA PRO A 385 -13.28 -4.26 -23.07
C PRO A 385 -13.72 -5.74 -22.96
N THR A 386 -13.01 -6.67 -23.61
CA THR A 386 -13.33 -8.10 -23.60
C THR A 386 -12.69 -8.84 -22.43
N LYS A 387 -11.63 -8.29 -21.84
CA LYS A 387 -10.98 -8.83 -20.64
C LYS A 387 -11.77 -8.44 -19.39
N ASP A 388 -12.06 -9.42 -18.54
CA ASP A 388 -12.73 -9.20 -17.25
C ASP A 388 -11.91 -9.75 -16.08
N LYS A 389 -12.47 -9.65 -14.87
CA LYS A 389 -11.80 -10.04 -13.62
C LYS A 389 -11.40 -11.52 -13.52
N SER A 390 -11.90 -12.37 -14.40
CA SER A 390 -11.59 -13.79 -14.44
C SER A 390 -10.49 -14.16 -15.44
N ALA A 391 -10.02 -13.20 -16.24
CA ALA A 391 -8.96 -13.41 -17.23
C ALA A 391 -7.57 -13.22 -16.59
N PRO A 392 -6.83 -14.28 -16.20
CA PRO A 392 -5.45 -14.14 -15.78
C PRO A 392 -4.58 -13.64 -16.94
N PHE A 393 -3.59 -12.82 -16.61
CA PHE A 393 -2.60 -12.32 -17.57
C PHE A 393 -1.24 -12.13 -16.88
N GLY A 394 -0.20 -11.92 -17.69
CA GLY A 394 1.19 -11.89 -17.24
C GLY A 394 1.81 -13.28 -17.17
N ASP A 395 3.01 -13.35 -16.63
CA ASP A 395 3.85 -14.55 -16.65
C ASP A 395 3.61 -15.46 -15.45
N LYS A 396 3.72 -14.91 -14.23
CA LYS A 396 3.72 -15.68 -12.98
C LYS A 396 3.19 -14.86 -11.80
N LEU A 397 2.76 -15.56 -10.76
CA LEU A 397 2.50 -14.97 -9.44
C LEU A 397 3.52 -15.52 -8.44
N LEU A 398 4.39 -14.66 -7.95
CA LEU A 398 5.38 -15.00 -6.95
C LEU A 398 4.72 -14.97 -5.57
N VAL A 399 4.86 -16.04 -4.80
CA VAL A 399 4.38 -16.11 -3.41
C VAL A 399 5.54 -15.79 -2.48
N LEU A 400 5.60 -14.54 -2.04
CA LEU A 400 6.71 -13.98 -1.25
C LEU A 400 6.51 -14.18 0.25
N GLY A 401 5.29 -14.43 0.70
CA GLY A 401 5.03 -14.71 2.09
C GLY A 401 3.59 -15.15 2.34
N LYS A 402 3.39 -15.88 3.42
CA LYS A 402 2.07 -16.24 3.93
C LYS A 402 2.07 -16.10 5.45
N THR A 403 1.12 -15.36 6.01
CA THR A 403 1.03 -15.26 7.46
C THR A 403 0.48 -16.55 8.08
N ASN A 404 1.01 -16.93 9.24
CA ASN A 404 0.65 -18.19 9.90
C ASN A 404 -0.69 -18.16 10.62
N ASP A 405 -1.17 -16.98 11.02
CA ASP A 405 -2.50 -16.83 11.62
C ASP A 405 -3.63 -16.80 10.57
N GLY A 406 -3.28 -16.80 9.28
CA GLY A 406 -4.22 -16.76 8.17
C GLY A 406 -5.02 -15.46 8.07
N LEU A 407 -4.63 -14.42 8.81
CA LEU A 407 -5.24 -13.09 8.74
C LEU A 407 -4.66 -12.27 7.59
N SER A 408 -5.26 -11.14 7.25
CA SER A 408 -4.78 -10.30 6.15
C SER A 408 -3.68 -9.32 6.56
N ASP A 409 -3.28 -9.25 7.83
CA ASP A 409 -2.32 -8.25 8.30
C ASP A 409 -0.87 -8.60 7.92
N CYS A 410 -0.51 -8.30 6.67
CA CYS A 410 0.79 -8.54 6.05
C CYS A 410 0.89 -7.83 4.69
N GLY A 411 2.03 -7.92 4.03
CA GLY A 411 2.14 -7.83 2.57
C GLY A 411 2.18 -6.42 1.97
N TYR A 412 2.09 -5.36 2.78
CA TYR A 412 2.43 -4.02 2.28
C TYR A 412 3.93 -3.95 2.19
N ALA A 413 4.44 -3.45 1.08
CA ALA A 413 5.82 -3.66 0.73
C ALA A 413 6.45 -2.45 0.06
N GLY A 414 7.75 -2.30 0.30
CA GLY A 414 8.65 -1.62 -0.61
C GLY A 414 9.23 -2.62 -1.61
N LEU A 415 9.52 -2.17 -2.83
CA LEU A 415 10.07 -2.98 -3.90
C LEU A 415 11.08 -2.13 -4.67
N GLN A 416 12.24 -2.69 -5.00
CA GLN A 416 13.24 -2.10 -5.88
C GLN A 416 13.84 -3.19 -6.77
N ILE A 417 14.16 -2.86 -8.02
CA ILE A 417 14.92 -3.75 -8.91
C ILE A 417 16.27 -3.10 -9.22
N ILE A 418 17.37 -3.79 -8.90
CA ILE A 418 18.74 -3.32 -9.09
C ILE A 418 19.52 -4.41 -9.82
N ASP A 419 20.06 -4.08 -11.01
CA ASP A 419 20.94 -4.95 -11.79
C ASP A 419 20.42 -6.39 -11.95
N GLY A 420 19.13 -6.54 -12.26
CA GLY A 420 18.47 -7.84 -12.43
C GLY A 420 18.13 -8.58 -11.12
N THR A 421 18.31 -7.95 -9.96
CA THR A 421 17.85 -8.47 -8.66
C THR A 421 16.72 -7.60 -8.13
N ALA A 422 15.53 -8.19 -7.94
CA ALA A 422 14.47 -7.53 -7.20
C ALA A 422 14.64 -7.78 -5.70
N VAL A 423 14.49 -6.72 -4.91
CA VAL A 423 14.46 -6.79 -3.45
C VAL A 423 13.16 -6.17 -2.98
N SER A 424 12.36 -6.97 -2.28
CA SER A 424 11.11 -6.48 -1.68
C SER A 424 11.12 -6.72 -0.18
N VAL A 425 10.75 -5.69 0.58
CA VAL A 425 10.61 -5.73 2.03
C VAL A 425 9.14 -5.69 2.38
N SER A 426 8.71 -6.55 3.30
CA SER A 426 7.32 -6.55 3.77
C SER A 426 7.23 -7.12 5.17
N TYR A 427 6.02 -7.11 5.73
CA TYR A 427 5.76 -7.50 7.10
C TYR A 427 4.69 -8.58 7.21
N GLY A 428 4.70 -9.32 8.31
CA GLY A 428 3.73 -10.37 8.60
C GLY A 428 4.22 -11.33 9.70
N LYS A 429 3.40 -12.31 10.05
CA LYS A 429 3.80 -13.40 10.97
C LYS A 429 4.22 -14.63 10.18
N PHE A 430 5.46 -14.63 9.69
CA PHE A 430 5.93 -15.65 8.74
C PHE A 430 6.48 -16.93 9.36
N ASP A 431 6.63 -17.02 10.69
CA ASP A 431 6.91 -18.29 11.40
C ASP A 431 5.92 -18.59 12.55
N SER A 432 5.90 -19.84 13.01
CA SER A 432 4.94 -20.33 14.00
C SER A 432 5.10 -19.73 15.40
N ASN A 433 6.24 -19.10 15.67
CA ASN A 433 6.57 -18.50 16.95
C ASN A 433 6.35 -16.97 16.94
N ALA A 434 5.96 -16.40 15.80
CA ALA A 434 5.71 -14.98 15.66
C ALA A 434 4.42 -14.57 16.39
N LYS A 435 4.59 -13.89 17.53
CA LYS A 435 3.49 -13.28 18.30
C LYS A 435 2.97 -12.01 17.62
N TYR A 436 3.89 -11.18 17.12
CA TYR A 436 3.62 -9.94 16.40
C TYR A 436 4.22 -10.00 14.99
N PRO A 437 3.69 -9.21 14.04
CA PRO A 437 4.30 -9.07 12.73
C PRO A 437 5.72 -8.49 12.83
N TYR A 438 6.56 -8.93 11.91
CA TYR A 438 7.95 -8.51 11.78
C TYR A 438 8.31 -8.37 10.31
N ILE A 439 9.44 -7.71 10.01
CA ILE A 439 9.81 -7.32 8.65
C ILE A 439 10.85 -8.30 8.09
N ILE A 440 10.59 -8.77 6.87
CA ILE A 440 11.52 -9.59 6.09
C ILE A 440 11.79 -8.94 4.74
N ALA A 441 12.93 -9.27 4.14
CA ALA A 441 13.27 -9.01 2.76
C ALA A 441 13.23 -10.32 1.97
N VAL A 442 12.83 -10.24 0.70
CA VAL A 442 12.91 -11.34 -0.26
C VAL A 442 13.69 -10.88 -1.49
N ASN A 443 14.76 -11.60 -1.78
CA ASN A 443 15.64 -11.41 -2.93
C ASN A 443 15.24 -12.32 -4.08
N ILE A 444 14.94 -11.74 -5.23
CA ILE A 444 14.45 -12.45 -6.41
C ILE A 444 15.39 -12.16 -7.57
N ASP A 445 15.92 -13.22 -8.17
CA ASP A 445 16.66 -13.13 -9.43
C ASP A 445 15.66 -12.96 -10.58
N MET A 446 15.69 -11.82 -11.27
CA MET A 446 14.79 -11.53 -12.38
C MET A 446 14.99 -12.47 -13.56
N ALA A 447 16.20 -13.05 -13.72
CA ALA A 447 16.45 -14.04 -14.77
C ALA A 447 15.77 -15.39 -14.52
N ALA A 448 15.29 -15.64 -13.29
CA ALA A 448 14.55 -16.86 -12.93
C ALA A 448 13.04 -16.76 -13.22
N LEU A 449 12.55 -15.58 -13.61
CA LEU A 449 11.13 -15.27 -13.88
C LEU A 449 10.84 -15.27 -15.38
#